data_AF-A0A1X0DT55-F1
#
_entry.id   AF-A0A1X0DT55-F1
#
_cell.length_a   1.000
_cell.length_b   1.000
_cell.length_c   1.000
_cell.angle_alpha   90.00
_cell.angle_beta   90.00
_cell.angle_gamma   90.00
#
_symmetry.space_group_name_H-M   'P 1'
#
loop_
_entity.id
_entity.type
_entity.pdbx_description
1 polymer ?
#
loop_
_entity_poly.entity_id
_entity_poly.type
_entity_poly.pdbx_seq_one_letter_code
_entity_poly.pdbx_strand_id
1 'polypeptide(L)'
;MSAVAGFPGLSQLLAWPTEHLTEAADHWEAVGGRSYLVANQVWRDALSIEWHGEAADALRTVTHADMLTTSAVADQLHEAAKVARSGASDLYAARSRVRYAVEDARRAGFDIGEELSVTDRFSGRPPVQRAARQAQAHTFAGDIRQRAAQLVGLDQQVAAKVTAAVAGIRDTFPQNPGPSAQRDHNRVHAVDNHTFKQDPPPQSPPYPINEVIAEATDQDGNHVVLRRGYYDATTREGFGWDKAYWKHGVVNPNVFRDLISHSRPVSNTNGTLVYDVQINRTHCSEGLLGIANCQDTGESVTMRIVANVNDGNPDVPGGGQKGVIAMYPLPGGSGVVELGPKWTWTPPWVNNNVPIN
;
A
#
# COMPACT_ATOMS: atom_id res chain seq x y z
N MET A 1 37.86 15.92 -3.05
CA MET A 1 37.75 16.15 -1.60
C MET A 1 36.46 15.49 -1.14
N SER A 2 36.57 14.32 -0.52
CA SER A 2 35.41 13.59 -0.02
C SER A 2 34.81 14.36 1.15
N ALA A 3 33.62 14.88 0.98
CA ALA A 3 32.83 15.38 2.10
C ALA A 3 32.62 14.18 3.02
N VAL A 4 33.14 14.27 4.25
CA VAL A 4 32.66 13.43 5.35
C VAL A 4 31.17 13.74 5.41
N ALA A 5 30.31 12.81 4.98
CA ALA A 5 28.87 12.98 5.06
C ALA A 5 28.51 13.08 6.54
N GLY A 6 28.45 14.32 7.04
CA GLY A 6 28.01 14.61 8.39
C GLY A 6 26.61 14.06 8.59
N PHE A 7 26.30 13.67 9.82
CA PHE A 7 24.94 13.31 10.20
C PHE A 7 23.96 14.41 9.73
N PRO A 8 22.79 14.07 9.18
CA PRO A 8 21.90 15.07 8.59
C PRO A 8 21.51 16.18 9.56
N GLY A 9 21.50 17.42 9.08
CA GLY A 9 21.08 18.58 9.86
C GLY A 9 19.58 18.58 10.15
N LEU A 10 19.13 19.40 11.10
CA LEU A 10 17.73 19.52 11.48
C LEU A 10 16.82 19.78 10.27
N SER A 11 17.20 20.75 9.44
CA SER A 11 16.43 21.09 8.22
C SER A 11 16.25 19.90 7.28
N GLN A 12 17.31 19.12 7.07
CA GLN A 12 17.29 17.91 6.23
C GLN A 12 16.41 16.82 6.83
N LEU A 13 16.50 16.60 8.15
CA LEU A 13 15.67 15.61 8.85
C LEU A 13 14.19 15.96 8.78
N LEU A 14 13.82 17.24 8.87
CA LEU A 14 12.43 17.69 8.79
C LEU A 14 11.89 17.67 7.36
N ALA A 15 12.76 17.77 6.36
CA ALA A 15 12.43 17.72 4.94
C ALA A 15 12.74 16.36 4.29
N TRP A 16 12.91 15.29 5.07
CA TRP A 16 13.33 13.98 4.56
C TRP A 16 12.39 13.49 3.45
N PRO A 17 12.87 13.26 2.21
CA PRO A 17 12.01 12.96 1.08
C PRO A 17 11.46 11.54 1.13
N THR A 18 10.23 11.35 0.68
CA THR A 18 9.56 10.04 0.61
C THR A 18 8.87 9.78 -0.74
N GLU A 19 8.70 10.83 -1.54
CA GLU A 19 7.90 10.88 -2.75
C GLU A 19 8.48 9.97 -3.85
N HIS A 20 9.81 9.89 -3.93
CA HIS A 20 10.51 9.04 -4.90
C HIS A 20 10.17 7.54 -4.75
N LEU A 21 9.81 7.08 -3.53
CA LEU A 21 9.41 5.69 -3.30
C LEU A 21 8.00 5.42 -3.86
N THR A 22 7.07 6.36 -3.70
CA THR A 22 5.72 6.24 -4.27
C THR A 22 5.75 6.38 -5.80
N GLU A 23 6.57 7.28 -6.34
CA GLU A 23 6.76 7.42 -7.79
C GLU A 23 7.39 6.17 -8.41
N ALA A 24 8.39 5.57 -7.74
CA ALA A 24 8.99 4.32 -8.19
C ALA A 24 7.99 3.16 -8.16
N ALA A 25 7.16 3.06 -7.11
CA ALA A 25 6.13 2.04 -7.00
C ALA A 25 5.11 2.13 -8.16
N ASP A 26 4.61 3.33 -8.45
CA ASP A 26 3.68 3.57 -9.55
C ASP A 26 4.31 3.24 -10.90
N HIS A 27 5.59 3.60 -11.08
CA HIS A 27 6.33 3.28 -12.29
C HIS A 27 6.49 1.77 -12.50
N TRP A 28 6.87 1.02 -11.46
CA TRP A 28 7.08 -0.43 -11.54
C TRP A 28 5.79 -1.19 -11.85
N GLU A 29 4.68 -0.84 -11.21
CA GLU A 29 3.38 -1.45 -11.52
C GLU A 29 2.95 -1.16 -12.95
N ALA A 30 3.14 0.09 -13.41
CA ALA A 30 2.79 0.48 -14.77
C ALA A 30 3.65 -0.23 -15.82
N VAL A 31 4.95 -0.39 -15.58
CA VAL A 31 5.85 -1.13 -16.46
C VAL A 31 5.53 -2.62 -16.45
N GLY A 32 5.38 -3.23 -15.28
CA GLY A 32 5.05 -4.66 -15.15
C GLY A 32 3.74 -5.02 -15.85
N GLY A 33 2.68 -4.24 -15.58
CA GLY A 33 1.37 -4.44 -16.21
C GLY A 33 1.40 -4.30 -17.73
N ARG A 34 2.04 -3.25 -18.26
CA ARG A 34 2.16 -3.06 -19.72
C ARG A 34 2.96 -4.18 -20.39
N SER A 35 4.09 -4.57 -19.80
CA SER A 35 4.93 -5.64 -20.35
C SER A 35 4.18 -6.96 -20.39
N TYR A 36 3.49 -7.33 -19.32
CA TYR A 36 2.67 -8.55 -19.28
C TYR A 36 1.54 -8.52 -20.32
N LEU A 37 0.81 -7.39 -20.45
CA LEU A 37 -0.26 -7.26 -21.43
C LEU A 37 0.24 -7.49 -22.85
N VAL A 38 1.39 -6.93 -23.21
CA VAL A 38 2.01 -7.14 -24.52
C VAL A 38 2.40 -8.61 -24.72
N ALA A 39 3.10 -9.22 -23.76
CA ALA A 39 3.54 -10.61 -23.87
C ALA A 39 2.35 -11.60 -23.97
N ASN A 40 1.30 -11.38 -23.17
CA ASN A 40 0.07 -12.16 -23.24
C ASN A 40 -0.66 -11.98 -24.57
N GLN A 41 -0.71 -10.76 -25.12
CA GLN A 41 -1.31 -10.52 -26.44
C GLN A 41 -0.56 -11.27 -27.55
N VAL A 42 0.78 -11.20 -27.57
CA VAL A 42 1.61 -11.91 -28.55
C VAL A 42 1.37 -13.42 -28.50
N TRP A 43 1.30 -14.01 -27.30
CA TRP A 43 1.00 -15.43 -27.14
C TRP A 43 -0.41 -15.79 -27.64
N ARG A 44 -1.43 -14.98 -27.31
CA ARG A 44 -2.81 -15.19 -27.80
C ARG A 44 -2.90 -15.09 -29.32
N ASP A 45 -2.22 -14.11 -29.92
CA ASP A 45 -2.19 -13.95 -31.36
C ASP A 45 -1.52 -15.15 -32.03
N ALA A 46 -0.42 -15.66 -31.47
CA ALA A 46 0.24 -16.89 -31.96
C ALA A 46 -0.66 -18.14 -31.91
N LEU A 47 -1.58 -18.22 -30.95
CA LEU A 47 -2.59 -19.28 -30.88
C LEU A 47 -3.72 -19.11 -31.90
N SER A 48 -4.04 -17.88 -32.30
CA SER A 48 -5.15 -17.56 -33.19
C SER A 48 -4.88 -17.81 -34.67
N ILE A 49 -3.60 -17.92 -35.06
CA ILE A 49 -3.20 -18.10 -36.46
C ILE A 49 -3.41 -19.56 -36.88
N GLU A 50 -4.10 -19.76 -38.02
CA GLU A 50 -4.31 -21.06 -38.66
C GLU A 50 -3.03 -21.59 -39.36
N TRP A 51 -1.90 -21.53 -38.66
CA TRP A 51 -0.61 -22.06 -39.12
C TRP A 51 -0.26 -23.33 -38.35
N HIS A 52 0.16 -24.36 -39.08
CA HIS A 52 0.45 -25.70 -38.54
C HIS A 52 1.88 -26.13 -38.90
N GLY A 53 2.40 -27.08 -38.11
CA GLY A 53 3.74 -27.65 -38.27
C GLY A 53 4.72 -27.17 -37.19
N GLU A 54 5.92 -27.76 -37.18
CA GLU A 54 6.91 -27.60 -36.11
C GLU A 54 7.27 -26.14 -35.80
N ALA A 55 7.30 -25.28 -36.82
CA ALA A 55 7.60 -23.86 -36.65
C ALA A 55 6.48 -23.09 -35.91
N ALA A 56 5.22 -23.46 -36.13
CA ALA A 56 4.09 -22.89 -35.40
C ALA A 56 4.11 -23.32 -33.93
N ASP A 57 4.43 -24.59 -33.66
CA ASP A 57 4.54 -25.12 -32.30
C ASP A 57 5.72 -24.51 -31.53
N ALA A 58 6.84 -24.27 -32.21
CA ALA A 58 7.98 -23.55 -31.66
C ALA A 58 7.61 -22.10 -31.29
N LEU A 59 6.90 -21.38 -32.17
CA LEU A 59 6.42 -20.02 -31.89
C LEU A 59 5.52 -19.98 -30.66
N ARG A 60 4.53 -20.88 -30.57
CA ARG A 60 3.61 -20.96 -29.42
C ARG A 60 4.36 -21.28 -28.12
N THR A 61 5.34 -22.17 -28.19
CA THR A 61 6.16 -22.55 -27.03
C THR A 61 7.00 -21.38 -26.52
N VAL A 62 7.70 -20.67 -27.42
CA VAL A 62 8.57 -19.54 -27.05
C VAL A 62 7.73 -18.37 -26.51
N THR A 63 6.67 -17.98 -27.21
CA THR A 63 5.81 -16.87 -26.76
C THR A 63 5.11 -17.16 -25.43
N HIS A 64 4.74 -18.42 -25.16
CA HIS A 64 4.25 -18.84 -23.85
C HIS A 64 5.32 -18.72 -22.75
N ALA A 65 6.56 -19.15 -23.03
CA ALA A 65 7.67 -19.02 -22.09
C ALA A 65 8.01 -17.55 -21.78
N ASP A 66 7.99 -16.68 -22.80
CA ASP A 66 8.20 -15.24 -22.64
C ASP A 66 7.07 -14.60 -21.81
N MET A 67 5.82 -15.01 -22.03
CA MET A 67 4.67 -14.55 -21.23
C MET A 67 4.81 -14.95 -19.77
N LEU A 68 5.16 -16.21 -19.47
CA LEU A 68 5.38 -16.69 -18.10
C LEU A 68 6.53 -15.95 -17.42
N THR A 69 7.63 -15.73 -18.13
CA THR A 69 8.80 -14.99 -17.63
C THR A 69 8.43 -13.53 -17.32
N THR A 70 7.68 -12.89 -18.22
CA THR A 70 7.21 -11.51 -18.03
C THR A 70 6.19 -11.40 -16.90
N SER A 71 5.31 -12.39 -16.73
CA SER A 71 4.39 -12.46 -15.59
C SER A 71 5.14 -12.51 -14.27
N ALA A 72 6.16 -13.37 -14.15
CA ALA A 72 6.95 -13.49 -12.92
C ALA A 72 7.68 -12.18 -12.58
N VAL A 73 8.20 -11.47 -13.59
CA VAL A 73 8.80 -10.14 -13.37
C VAL A 73 7.75 -9.10 -12.99
N ALA A 74 6.56 -9.12 -13.59
CA ALA A 74 5.48 -8.22 -13.24
C ALA A 74 5.04 -8.41 -11.77
N ASP A 75 4.94 -9.67 -11.32
CA ASP A 75 4.67 -10.01 -9.92
C ASP A 75 5.78 -9.47 -9.00
N GLN A 76 7.05 -9.66 -9.38
CA GLN A 76 8.18 -9.14 -8.61
C GLN A 76 8.17 -7.59 -8.52
N LEU A 77 7.85 -6.89 -9.62
CA LEU A 77 7.72 -5.43 -9.65
C LEU A 77 6.56 -4.95 -8.77
N HIS A 78 5.46 -5.70 -8.70
CA HIS A 78 4.34 -5.40 -7.81
C HIS A 78 4.74 -5.56 -6.33
N GLU A 79 5.49 -6.61 -5.97
CA GLU A 79 6.03 -6.78 -4.62
C GLU A 79 7.03 -5.66 -4.26
N ALA A 80 7.89 -5.26 -5.20
CA ALA A 80 8.78 -4.12 -5.00
C ALA A 80 8.01 -2.81 -4.75
N ALA A 81 6.91 -2.59 -5.48
CA ALA A 81 6.03 -1.44 -5.28
C ALA A 81 5.39 -1.42 -3.89
N LYS A 82 4.94 -2.57 -3.36
CA LYS A 82 4.45 -2.70 -1.98
C LYS A 82 5.53 -2.33 -0.96
N VAL A 83 6.74 -2.85 -1.13
CA VAL A 83 7.89 -2.54 -0.25
C VAL A 83 8.19 -1.05 -0.25
N ALA A 84 8.20 -0.40 -1.42
CA ALA A 84 8.45 1.03 -1.52
C ALA A 84 7.35 1.89 -0.87
N ARG A 85 6.06 1.58 -1.10
CA ARG A 85 4.94 2.32 -0.47
C ARG A 85 4.91 2.16 1.06
N SER A 86 5.19 0.96 1.55
CA SER A 86 5.35 0.71 3.00
C SER A 86 6.52 1.52 3.55
N GLY A 87 7.68 1.47 2.88
CA GLY A 87 8.86 2.22 3.26
C GLY A 87 8.63 3.74 3.32
N ALA A 88 7.90 4.29 2.34
CA ALA A 88 7.51 5.70 2.31
C ALA A 88 6.67 6.08 3.54
N SER A 89 5.69 5.23 3.89
CA SER A 89 4.83 5.43 5.06
C SER A 89 5.61 5.38 6.38
N ASP A 90 6.52 4.40 6.51
CA ASP A 90 7.36 4.23 7.69
C ASP A 90 8.32 5.41 7.87
N LEU A 91 8.94 5.89 6.78
CA LEU A 91 9.83 7.04 6.77
C LEU A 91 9.09 8.34 7.09
N TYR A 92 7.88 8.51 6.54
CA TYR A 92 7.02 9.64 6.87
C TYR A 92 6.69 9.68 8.37
N ALA A 93 6.36 8.52 8.96
CA ALA A 93 6.10 8.40 10.38
C ALA A 93 7.35 8.68 11.22
N ALA A 94 8.52 8.19 10.81
CA ALA A 94 9.79 8.47 11.47
C ALA A 94 10.17 9.96 11.44
N ARG A 95 10.03 10.61 10.28
CA ARG A 95 10.18 12.06 10.10
C ARG A 95 9.25 12.84 11.02
N SER A 96 7.99 12.42 11.09
CA SER A 96 6.99 13.04 11.98
C SER A 96 7.38 12.93 13.46
N ARG A 97 7.96 11.80 13.89
CA ARG A 97 8.48 11.64 15.26
C ARG A 97 9.61 12.59 15.58
N VAL A 98 10.53 12.84 14.64
CA VAL A 98 11.61 13.85 14.81
C VAL A 98 10.99 15.24 14.96
N ARG A 99 10.04 15.59 14.09
CA ARG A 99 9.33 16.88 14.15
C ARG A 99 8.64 17.10 15.50
N TYR A 100 7.91 16.11 16.02
CA TYR A 100 7.23 16.24 17.31
C TYR A 100 8.20 16.44 18.49
N ALA A 101 9.34 15.74 18.50
CA ALA A 101 10.35 15.94 19.53
C ALA A 101 10.95 17.36 19.50
N VAL A 102 11.14 17.92 18.29
CA VAL A 102 11.58 19.31 18.10
C VAL A 102 10.51 20.29 18.57
N GLU A 103 9.24 20.05 18.25
CA GLU A 103 8.11 20.86 18.72
C GLU A 103 7.94 20.80 20.24
N ASP A 104 8.16 19.65 20.88
CA ASP A 104 8.14 19.49 22.34
C ASP A 104 9.25 20.31 23.01
N ALA A 105 10.48 20.22 22.50
CA ALA A 105 11.59 21.04 22.98
C ALA A 105 11.31 22.54 22.81
N ARG A 106 10.74 22.94 21.66
CA ARG A 106 10.30 24.33 21.42
C ARG A 106 9.18 24.76 22.36
N ARG A 107 8.21 23.92 22.66
CA ARG A 107 7.16 24.25 23.65
C ARG A 107 7.73 24.39 25.07
N ALA A 108 8.75 23.60 25.41
CA ALA A 108 9.41 23.63 26.71
C ALA A 108 10.36 24.83 26.93
N GLY A 109 10.50 25.71 25.93
CA GLY A 109 11.32 26.90 26.06
C GLY A 109 12.72 26.79 25.46
N PHE A 110 13.00 25.78 24.63
CA PHE A 110 14.31 25.60 24.02
C PHE A 110 14.30 25.94 22.53
N ASP A 111 15.48 26.26 22.00
CA ASP A 111 15.76 26.37 20.57
C ASP A 111 16.64 25.20 20.13
N ILE A 112 16.48 24.75 18.89
CA ILE A 112 17.18 23.60 18.34
C ILE A 112 18.01 24.08 17.15
N GLY A 113 19.33 23.86 17.21
CA GLY A 113 20.26 24.18 16.12
C GLY A 113 20.28 23.12 15.01
N GLU A 114 20.94 23.43 13.88
CA GLU A 114 21.07 22.49 12.76
C GLU A 114 21.80 21.20 13.15
N GLU A 115 22.78 21.31 14.05
CA GLU A 115 23.53 20.19 14.61
C GLU A 115 22.80 19.42 15.73
N LEU A 116 21.48 19.65 15.88
CA LEU A 116 20.65 19.05 16.94
C LEU A 116 21.15 19.39 18.34
N SER A 117 21.77 20.57 18.49
CA SER A 117 22.02 21.19 19.78
C SER A 117 20.72 21.75 20.32
N VAL A 118 20.56 21.75 21.65
CA VAL A 118 19.37 22.31 22.31
C VAL A 118 19.83 23.36 23.29
N THR A 119 19.34 24.60 23.11
CA THR A 119 19.74 25.77 23.88
C THR A 119 18.53 26.39 24.59
N ASP A 120 18.71 26.85 25.83
CA ASP A 120 17.64 27.50 26.58
C ASP A 120 17.45 28.93 26.09
N ARG A 121 16.21 29.31 25.73
CA ARG A 121 15.90 30.68 25.27
C ARG A 121 15.99 31.74 26.38
N PHE A 122 15.88 31.33 27.65
CA PHE A 122 15.81 32.25 28.77
C PHE A 122 17.18 32.41 29.43
N SER A 123 17.87 33.52 29.13
CA SER A 123 19.07 33.94 29.83
C SER A 123 18.71 34.67 31.14
N GLY A 124 19.50 34.48 32.21
CA GLY A 124 19.34 35.23 33.48
C GLY A 124 18.82 34.47 34.71
N ARG A 125 18.74 33.13 34.68
CA ARG A 125 18.26 32.33 35.83
C ARG A 125 19.32 32.13 36.94
N PRO A 126 18.90 31.94 38.21
CA PRO A 126 19.79 31.54 39.30
C PRO A 126 20.56 30.23 38.98
N PRO A 127 21.78 30.02 39.53
CA PRO A 127 22.65 28.90 39.17
C PRO A 127 21.97 27.51 39.22
N VAL A 128 21.18 27.24 40.27
CA VAL A 128 20.48 25.95 40.44
C VAL A 128 19.44 25.71 39.35
N GLN A 129 18.69 26.76 38.96
CA GLN A 129 17.72 26.66 37.86
C GLN A 129 18.41 26.51 36.51
N ARG A 130 19.58 27.12 36.30
CA ARG A 130 20.39 26.92 35.08
C ARG A 130 20.85 25.47 34.95
N ALA A 131 21.35 24.86 36.03
CA ALA A 131 21.76 23.45 36.02
C ALA A 131 20.59 22.51 35.67
N ALA A 132 19.41 22.74 36.25
CA ALA A 132 18.21 21.94 35.94
C ALA A 132 17.77 22.08 34.47
N ARG A 133 17.79 23.31 33.93
CA ARG A 133 17.46 23.57 32.51
C ARG A 133 18.48 22.97 31.56
N GLN A 134 19.77 23.00 31.92
CA GLN A 134 20.81 22.36 31.14
C GLN A 134 20.63 20.84 31.09
N ALA A 135 20.29 20.20 32.22
CA ALA A 135 19.96 18.78 32.25
C ALA A 135 18.77 18.46 31.32
N GLN A 136 17.71 19.28 31.37
CA GLN A 136 16.54 19.13 30.49
C GLN A 136 16.90 19.32 29.01
N ALA A 137 17.74 20.29 28.67
CA ALA A 137 18.25 20.48 27.30
C ALA A 137 19.02 19.26 26.80
N HIS A 138 19.87 18.66 27.65
CA HIS A 138 20.58 17.42 27.32
C HIS A 138 19.63 16.24 27.08
N THR A 139 18.54 16.12 27.86
CA THR A 139 17.50 15.11 27.62
C THR A 139 16.81 15.29 26.27
N PHE A 140 16.38 16.51 25.94
CA PHE A 140 15.77 16.79 24.63
C PHE A 140 16.74 16.55 23.47
N ALA A 141 18.01 16.98 23.61
CA ALA A 141 19.03 16.73 22.60
C ALA A 141 19.25 15.23 22.39
N GLY A 142 19.24 14.43 23.46
CA GLY A 142 19.33 12.97 23.40
C GLY A 142 18.16 12.34 22.64
N ASP A 143 16.92 12.71 22.97
CA ASP A 143 15.71 12.19 22.32
C ASP A 143 15.65 12.56 20.82
N ILE A 144 15.93 13.83 20.48
CA ILE A 144 15.96 14.29 19.08
C ILE A 144 17.02 13.52 18.28
N ARG A 145 18.25 13.37 18.81
CA ARG A 145 19.33 12.62 18.12
C ARG A 145 18.98 11.15 17.97
N GLN A 146 18.37 10.54 18.98
CA GLN A 146 17.93 9.15 18.91
C GLN A 146 16.89 8.95 17.80
N ARG A 147 15.88 9.81 17.72
CA ARG A 147 14.85 9.73 16.67
C ARG A 147 15.40 10.01 15.28
N ALA A 148 16.34 10.95 15.17
CA ALA A 148 17.06 11.20 13.93
C ALA A 148 17.86 9.98 13.48
N ALA A 149 18.57 9.31 14.39
CA ALA A 149 19.32 8.10 14.09
C ALA A 149 18.40 6.94 13.66
N GLN A 150 17.21 6.83 14.28
CA GLN A 150 16.19 5.88 13.87
C GLN A 150 15.66 6.16 12.45
N LEU A 151 15.44 7.43 12.09
CA LEU A 151 15.03 7.81 10.72
C LEU A 151 16.10 7.40 9.70
N VAL A 152 17.37 7.74 9.93
CA VAL A 152 18.48 7.40 9.03
C VAL A 152 18.66 5.89 8.92
N GLY A 153 18.60 5.17 10.05
CA GLY A 153 18.71 3.71 10.04
C GLY A 153 17.55 3.03 9.32
N LEU A 154 16.33 3.55 9.46
CA LEU A 154 15.16 3.05 8.74
C LEU A 154 15.30 3.31 7.23
N ASP A 155 15.78 4.48 6.82
CA ASP A 155 16.01 4.82 5.41
C ASP A 155 16.97 3.82 4.74
N GLN A 156 18.08 3.51 5.39
CA GLN A 156 19.03 2.50 4.92
C GLN A 156 18.39 1.10 4.80
N GLN A 157 17.53 0.72 5.75
CA GLN A 157 16.81 -0.55 5.70
C GLN A 157 15.79 -0.57 4.54
N VAL A 158 15.05 0.51 4.33
CA VAL A 158 14.11 0.64 3.21
C VAL A 158 14.87 0.54 1.89
N ALA A 159 15.97 1.27 1.74
CA ALA A 159 16.81 1.22 0.54
C ALA A 159 17.33 -0.20 0.26
N ALA A 160 17.78 -0.92 1.28
CA ALA A 160 18.22 -2.31 1.14
C ALA A 160 17.09 -3.25 0.72
N LYS A 161 15.90 -3.13 1.34
CA LYS A 161 14.72 -3.94 0.98
C LYS A 161 14.26 -3.67 -0.45
N VAL A 162 14.19 -2.42 -0.86
CA VAL A 162 13.84 -2.03 -2.23
C VAL A 162 14.86 -2.60 -3.22
N THR A 163 16.16 -2.45 -2.94
CA THR A 163 17.23 -2.98 -3.79
C THR A 163 17.12 -4.50 -3.95
N ALA A 164 16.83 -5.22 -2.86
CA ALA A 164 16.63 -6.65 -2.90
C ALA A 164 15.38 -7.03 -3.70
N ALA A 165 14.28 -6.28 -3.55
CA ALA A 165 13.01 -6.57 -4.23
C ALA A 165 13.12 -6.46 -5.76
N VAL A 166 13.92 -5.52 -6.28
CA VAL A 166 14.11 -5.33 -7.73
C VAL A 166 15.33 -6.08 -8.29
N ALA A 167 16.05 -6.84 -7.46
CA ALA A 167 17.26 -7.54 -7.87
C ALA A 167 16.95 -8.62 -8.94
N GLY A 168 17.88 -8.79 -9.89
CA GLY A 168 17.80 -9.85 -10.91
C GLY A 168 16.84 -9.58 -12.07
N ILE A 169 15.91 -8.62 -11.95
CA ILE A 169 14.95 -8.28 -13.03
C ILE A 169 15.66 -7.94 -14.35
N ARG A 170 16.78 -7.21 -14.26
CA ARG A 170 17.57 -6.83 -15.44
C ARG A 170 18.16 -8.04 -16.15
N ASP A 171 18.51 -9.08 -15.41
CA ASP A 171 19.21 -10.26 -15.93
C ASP A 171 18.21 -11.30 -16.47
N THR A 172 16.92 -11.15 -16.16
CA THR A 172 15.84 -12.04 -16.61
C THR A 172 15.63 -11.96 -18.13
N PHE A 173 15.80 -10.78 -18.72
CA PHE A 173 15.61 -10.60 -20.17
C PHE A 173 16.97 -10.49 -20.86
N PRO A 174 17.24 -11.30 -21.90
CA PRO A 174 18.50 -11.22 -22.64
C PRO A 174 18.66 -9.81 -23.25
N GLN A 175 19.80 -9.16 -22.95
CA GLN A 175 20.13 -7.87 -23.54
C GLN A 175 20.57 -8.06 -24.99
N ASN A 176 19.62 -8.05 -25.93
CA ASN A 176 19.78 -8.40 -27.34
C ASN A 176 20.33 -9.83 -27.57
N PRO A 177 19.76 -10.60 -28.52
CA PRO A 177 20.50 -11.70 -29.09
C PRO A 177 21.63 -11.08 -29.92
N GLY A 178 22.83 -10.99 -29.34
CA GLY A 178 24.04 -10.78 -30.13
C GLY A 178 24.13 -11.85 -31.23
N PRO A 179 24.64 -11.53 -32.43
CA PRO A 179 24.67 -12.46 -33.54
C PRO A 179 25.70 -13.56 -33.27
N SER A 180 25.30 -14.66 -32.63
CA SER A 180 26.14 -15.85 -32.57
C SER A 180 25.34 -17.13 -32.33
N ALA A 181 25.05 -17.85 -33.41
CA ALA A 181 25.49 -19.23 -33.61
C ALA A 181 25.08 -19.70 -35.02
N GLN A 182 26.08 -20.10 -35.81
CA GLN A 182 26.03 -20.87 -37.06
C GLN A 182 24.85 -20.66 -38.01
N ARG A 183 25.16 -19.94 -39.09
CA ARG A 183 24.44 -19.94 -40.36
C ARG A 183 24.32 -21.38 -40.87
N ASP A 184 23.12 -21.92 -40.81
CA ASP A 184 22.72 -23.01 -41.71
C ASP A 184 21.67 -22.46 -42.67
N HIS A 185 21.99 -22.52 -43.96
CA HIS A 185 21.27 -21.85 -45.02
C HIS A 185 20.00 -22.63 -45.36
N ASN A 186 18.87 -22.32 -44.72
CA ASN A 186 17.50 -22.41 -45.27
C ASN A 186 16.41 -22.15 -44.22
N ARG A 187 16.25 -20.90 -43.74
CA ARG A 187 15.05 -20.52 -42.97
C ARG A 187 14.54 -19.13 -43.33
N VAL A 188 13.21 -19.04 -43.38
CA VAL A 188 12.44 -17.79 -43.54
C VAL A 188 12.86 -16.82 -42.43
N HIS A 189 13.22 -15.60 -42.81
CA HIS A 189 13.61 -14.54 -41.88
C HIS A 189 12.40 -13.70 -41.48
N ALA A 190 12.22 -13.44 -40.18
CA ALA A 190 11.40 -12.32 -39.75
C ALA A 190 12.13 -11.03 -40.11
N VAL A 191 11.48 -10.17 -40.89
CA VAL A 191 12.02 -8.87 -41.30
C VAL A 191 11.54 -7.84 -40.29
N ASP A 192 12.47 -7.21 -39.58
CA ASP A 192 12.18 -6.02 -38.78
C ASP A 192 11.91 -4.85 -39.75
N ASN A 193 10.67 -4.40 -39.79
CA ASN A 193 10.33 -3.16 -40.48
C ASN A 193 10.61 -2.02 -39.48
N HIS A 194 11.77 -1.37 -39.61
CA HIS A 194 12.33 -0.33 -38.71
C HIS A 194 11.47 0.95 -38.53
N THR A 195 10.17 0.89 -38.80
CA THR A 195 9.19 1.90 -38.40
C THR A 195 8.29 1.30 -37.32
N PHE A 196 8.82 1.20 -36.10
CA PHE A 196 7.95 1.27 -34.93
C PHE A 196 7.23 2.63 -35.01
N LYS A 197 5.96 2.62 -35.42
CA LYS A 197 5.09 3.75 -35.13
C LYS A 197 5.02 3.80 -33.61
N GLN A 198 5.60 4.84 -33.03
CA GLN A 198 5.24 5.22 -31.67
C GLN A 198 3.76 5.55 -31.73
N ASP A 199 2.93 4.64 -31.21
CA ASP A 199 1.59 5.03 -30.83
C ASP A 199 1.74 6.23 -29.87
N PRO A 200 0.87 7.25 -29.97
CA PRO A 200 0.83 8.30 -28.98
C PRO A 200 0.82 7.65 -27.59
N PRO A 201 1.56 8.19 -26.61
CA PRO A 201 1.69 7.57 -25.30
C PRO A 201 0.31 7.14 -24.81
N PRO A 202 0.09 5.85 -24.50
CA PRO A 202 -1.20 5.43 -24.00
C PRO A 202 -1.45 6.25 -22.74
N GLN A 203 -2.55 7.01 -22.76
CA GLN A 203 -3.05 7.69 -21.58
C GLN A 203 -3.00 6.67 -20.43
N SER A 204 -2.39 7.02 -19.30
CA SER A 204 -2.42 6.16 -18.10
C SER A 204 -3.83 5.59 -17.98
N PRO A 205 -4.01 4.25 -17.91
CA PRO A 205 -5.34 3.70 -17.79
C PRO A 205 -6.02 4.43 -16.63
N PRO A 206 -7.25 4.93 -16.82
CA PRO A 206 -7.93 5.68 -15.78
C PRO A 206 -7.89 4.87 -14.48
N TYR A 207 -7.65 5.55 -13.36
CA TYR A 207 -7.59 4.93 -12.04
C TYR A 207 -8.70 3.88 -11.91
N PRO A 208 -8.40 2.64 -11.50
CA PRO A 208 -9.32 1.50 -11.64
C PRO A 208 -10.42 1.54 -10.56
N ILE A 209 -11.15 2.64 -10.49
CA ILE A 209 -12.22 2.97 -9.54
C ILE A 209 -13.27 1.86 -9.43
N ASN A 210 -13.48 1.10 -10.51
CA ASN A 210 -14.48 0.03 -10.61
C ASN A 210 -13.92 -1.39 -10.40
N GLU A 211 -12.62 -1.56 -10.18
CA GLU A 211 -12.01 -2.86 -9.86
C GLU A 211 -12.66 -3.47 -8.61
N VAL A 212 -13.03 -4.75 -8.67
CA VAL A 212 -13.56 -5.51 -7.53
C VAL A 212 -12.38 -6.04 -6.71
N ILE A 213 -12.28 -5.61 -5.46
CA ILE A 213 -11.22 -6.03 -4.53
C ILE A 213 -11.66 -7.25 -3.72
N ALA A 214 -12.92 -7.27 -3.33
CA ALA A 214 -13.51 -8.39 -2.63
C ALA A 214 -15.01 -8.46 -2.90
N GLU A 215 -15.56 -9.64 -2.66
CA GLU A 215 -16.99 -9.89 -2.71
C GLU A 215 -17.32 -10.89 -1.61
N ALA A 216 -18.55 -10.82 -1.11
CA ALA A 216 -19.08 -11.73 -0.12
C ALA A 216 -20.60 -11.76 -0.22
N THR A 217 -21.19 -12.88 0.17
CA THR A 217 -22.65 -13.03 0.24
C THR A 217 -23.05 -13.09 1.70
N ASP A 218 -24.00 -12.25 2.09
CA ASP A 218 -24.50 -12.26 3.47
C ASP A 218 -25.42 -13.45 3.76
N GLN A 219 -25.83 -13.60 5.02
CA GLN A 219 -26.69 -14.71 5.43
C GLN A 219 -28.12 -14.65 4.85
N ASP A 220 -28.54 -13.50 4.32
CA ASP A 220 -29.83 -13.32 3.67
C ASP A 220 -29.72 -13.53 2.14
N GLY A 221 -28.52 -13.84 1.63
CA GLY A 221 -28.26 -14.14 0.22
C GLY A 221 -27.93 -12.92 -0.64
N ASN A 222 -27.73 -11.74 -0.05
CA ASN A 222 -27.35 -10.56 -0.83
C ASN A 222 -25.87 -10.63 -1.21
N HIS A 223 -25.57 -10.54 -2.52
CA HIS A 223 -24.20 -10.47 -3.02
C HIS A 223 -23.67 -9.03 -2.91
N VAL A 224 -22.69 -8.80 -2.04
CA VAL A 224 -22.09 -7.49 -1.77
C VAL A 224 -20.70 -7.45 -2.37
N VAL A 225 -20.43 -6.40 -3.16
CA VAL A 225 -19.12 -6.16 -3.78
C VAL A 225 -18.40 -5.01 -3.10
N LEU A 226 -17.12 -5.19 -2.78
CA LEU A 226 -16.18 -4.15 -2.39
C LEU A 226 -15.32 -3.76 -3.60
N ARG A 227 -15.56 -2.58 -4.16
CA ARG A 227 -14.75 -2.01 -5.23
C ARG A 227 -13.58 -1.19 -4.68
N ARG A 228 -12.58 -0.93 -5.53
CA ARG A 228 -11.51 0.05 -5.30
C ARG A 228 -12.07 1.38 -4.82
N GLY A 229 -12.99 1.96 -5.61
CA GLY A 229 -13.58 3.26 -5.30
C GLY A 229 -12.55 4.38 -5.35
N TYR A 230 -12.76 5.43 -4.57
CA TYR A 230 -11.83 6.55 -4.40
C TYR A 230 -12.10 7.25 -3.07
N TYR A 231 -11.17 8.08 -2.63
CA TYR A 231 -11.39 9.02 -1.54
C TYR A 231 -10.69 10.35 -1.81
N ASP A 232 -11.45 11.44 -1.73
CA ASP A 232 -10.93 12.79 -1.80
C ASP A 232 -10.89 13.38 -0.38
N ALA A 233 -9.70 13.67 0.12
CA ALA A 233 -9.51 14.21 1.47
C ALA A 233 -9.99 15.66 1.63
N THR A 234 -10.04 16.44 0.55
CA THR A 234 -10.49 17.83 0.54
C THR A 234 -12.00 17.90 0.65
N THR A 235 -12.72 17.16 -0.20
CA THR A 235 -14.20 17.13 -0.20
C THR A 235 -14.78 16.15 0.81
N ARG A 236 -13.97 15.19 1.30
CA ARG A 236 -14.36 14.07 2.16
C ARG A 236 -15.35 13.11 1.50
N GLU A 237 -15.43 13.17 0.17
CA GLU A 237 -16.27 12.32 -0.66
C GLU A 237 -15.50 11.08 -1.14
N GLY A 238 -16.24 10.09 -1.60
CA GLY A 238 -15.68 8.82 -2.04
C GLY A 238 -16.54 7.63 -1.67
N PHE A 239 -16.09 6.45 -2.10
CA PHE A 239 -16.70 5.15 -1.81
C PHE A 239 -15.66 4.02 -1.87
N GLY A 240 -16.09 2.81 -1.54
CA GLY A 240 -15.28 1.60 -1.70
C GLY A 240 -14.11 1.50 -0.73
N TRP A 241 -13.13 0.71 -1.14
CA TRP A 241 -11.94 0.38 -0.36
C TRP A 241 -11.11 1.60 -0.01
N ASP A 242 -10.89 2.50 -0.97
CA ASP A 242 -10.05 3.68 -0.74
C ASP A 242 -10.60 4.58 0.36
N LYS A 243 -11.93 4.71 0.45
CA LYS A 243 -12.54 5.43 1.57
C LYS A 243 -12.37 4.68 2.89
N ALA A 244 -12.54 3.37 2.91
CA ALA A 244 -12.33 2.57 4.12
C ALA A 244 -10.87 2.66 4.60
N TYR A 245 -9.92 2.65 3.67
CA TYR A 245 -8.49 2.75 3.92
C TYR A 245 -8.09 4.15 4.38
N TRP A 246 -8.28 5.17 3.54
CA TRP A 246 -7.76 6.52 3.78
C TRP A 246 -8.53 7.30 4.83
N LYS A 247 -9.85 7.11 4.93
CA LYS A 247 -10.67 7.80 5.93
C LYS A 247 -10.76 7.03 7.23
N HIS A 248 -10.88 5.71 7.17
CA HIS A 248 -11.25 4.91 8.34
C HIS A 248 -10.17 3.95 8.83
N GLY A 249 -9.00 3.88 8.18
CA GLY A 249 -7.88 3.07 8.66
C GLY A 249 -8.11 1.56 8.57
N VAL A 250 -9.02 1.11 7.70
CA VAL A 250 -9.17 -0.32 7.41
C VAL A 250 -8.11 -0.71 6.38
N VAL A 251 -7.15 -1.54 6.78
CA VAL A 251 -6.00 -1.91 5.93
C VAL A 251 -6.04 -3.36 5.46
N ASN A 252 -6.92 -4.19 6.02
CA ASN A 252 -7.10 -5.58 5.63
C ASN A 252 -8.48 -5.80 4.94
N PRO A 253 -8.53 -6.07 3.62
CA PRO A 253 -9.79 -6.28 2.90
C PRO A 253 -10.50 -7.59 3.29
N ASN A 254 -9.81 -8.54 3.94
CA ASN A 254 -10.46 -9.77 4.43
C ASN A 254 -11.45 -9.48 5.56
N VAL A 255 -11.29 -8.37 6.29
CA VAL A 255 -12.27 -7.89 7.27
C VAL A 255 -13.64 -7.72 6.61
N PHE A 256 -13.71 -7.20 5.38
CA PHE A 256 -14.98 -7.09 4.66
C PHE A 256 -15.61 -8.47 4.39
N ARG A 257 -14.83 -9.42 3.87
CA ARG A 257 -15.36 -10.75 3.50
C ARG A 257 -15.91 -11.47 4.71
N ASP A 258 -15.18 -11.41 5.82
CA ASP A 258 -15.53 -12.07 7.07
C ASP A 258 -16.79 -11.46 7.68
N LEU A 259 -16.87 -10.13 7.78
CA LEU A 259 -18.02 -9.45 8.37
C LEU A 259 -19.29 -9.66 7.55
N ILE A 260 -19.23 -9.57 6.22
CA ILE A 260 -20.41 -9.76 5.38
C ILE A 260 -20.88 -11.21 5.43
N SER A 261 -19.98 -12.19 5.27
CA SER A 261 -20.35 -13.61 5.20
C SER A 261 -21.03 -14.13 6.48
N HIS A 262 -20.83 -13.46 7.61
CA HIS A 262 -21.38 -13.83 8.91
C HIS A 262 -22.44 -12.87 9.46
N SER A 263 -22.96 -11.94 8.64
CA SER A 263 -23.93 -10.94 9.10
C SER A 263 -25.21 -10.91 8.27
N ARG A 264 -26.17 -10.13 8.77
CA ARG A 264 -27.42 -9.75 8.11
C ARG A 264 -27.56 -8.23 8.14
N PRO A 265 -28.15 -7.60 7.11
CA PRO A 265 -28.37 -6.16 7.12
C PRO A 265 -29.36 -5.77 8.22
N VAL A 266 -29.01 -4.76 9.01
CA VAL A 266 -29.90 -4.14 10.00
C VAL A 266 -30.94 -3.23 9.35
N SER A 267 -30.70 -2.80 8.10
CA SER A 267 -31.70 -2.12 7.29
C SER A 267 -31.46 -2.32 5.79
N ASN A 268 -32.55 -2.27 5.03
CA ASN A 268 -32.55 -2.26 3.57
C ASN A 268 -33.49 -1.15 3.10
N THR A 269 -32.94 -0.10 2.48
CA THR A 269 -33.72 1.00 1.90
C THR A 269 -33.41 1.11 0.41
N ASN A 270 -34.35 0.71 -0.45
CA ASN A 270 -34.20 0.70 -1.90
C ASN A 270 -32.87 0.05 -2.36
N GLY A 271 -32.51 -1.11 -1.80
CA GLY A 271 -31.28 -1.83 -2.15
C GLY A 271 -29.98 -1.23 -1.58
N THR A 272 -30.10 -0.22 -0.70
CA THR A 272 -29.00 0.20 0.16
C THR A 272 -29.10 -0.54 1.49
N LEU A 273 -28.15 -1.44 1.70
CA LEU A 273 -28.02 -2.28 2.88
C LEU A 273 -27.09 -1.62 3.90
N VAL A 274 -27.48 -1.67 5.17
CA VAL A 274 -26.62 -1.28 6.30
C VAL A 274 -26.39 -2.51 7.15
N TYR A 275 -25.13 -2.80 7.47
CA TYR A 275 -24.71 -3.85 8.38
C TYR A 275 -24.05 -3.21 9.58
N ASP A 276 -24.38 -3.69 10.78
CA ASP A 276 -23.67 -3.40 12.02
C ASP A 276 -23.18 -4.72 12.60
N VAL A 277 -21.88 -4.97 12.52
CA VAL A 277 -21.29 -6.26 12.88
C VAL A 277 -20.35 -6.07 14.06
N GLN A 278 -20.67 -6.71 15.17
CA GLN A 278 -19.82 -6.68 16.36
C GLN A 278 -18.63 -7.62 16.18
N ILE A 279 -17.43 -7.09 16.42
CA ILE A 279 -16.17 -7.81 16.48
C ILE A 279 -15.72 -7.81 17.93
N ASN A 280 -15.49 -9.00 18.48
CA ASN A 280 -14.86 -9.17 19.79
C ASN A 280 -13.39 -9.55 19.58
N ARG A 281 -12.50 -8.92 20.33
CA ARG A 281 -11.09 -9.28 20.31
C ARG A 281 -10.91 -10.55 21.14
N THR A 282 -10.40 -11.59 20.51
CA THR A 282 -10.05 -12.83 21.18
C THR A 282 -8.54 -12.97 21.28
N HIS A 283 -8.08 -13.57 22.38
CA HIS A 283 -6.71 -14.02 22.56
C HIS A 283 -6.69 -15.54 22.46
N CYS A 284 -6.21 -16.05 21.34
CA CYS A 284 -6.07 -17.48 21.10
C CYS A 284 -4.66 -17.94 21.48
N SER A 285 -4.57 -18.89 22.41
CA SER A 285 -3.34 -19.64 22.72
C SER A 285 -3.43 -21.06 22.17
N GLU A 286 -2.31 -21.63 21.73
CA GLU A 286 -2.26 -23.05 21.39
C GLU A 286 -2.58 -23.91 22.61
N GLY A 287 -3.68 -24.66 22.54
CA GLY A 287 -4.05 -25.64 23.55
C GLY A 287 -3.35 -26.98 23.34
N LEU A 288 -3.44 -27.84 24.36
CA LEU A 288 -2.95 -29.22 24.28
C LEU A 288 -3.67 -29.95 23.12
N LEU A 289 -2.89 -30.59 22.23
CA LEU A 289 -3.34 -31.24 20.98
C LEU A 289 -3.62 -30.30 19.78
N GLY A 290 -3.21 -29.03 19.82
CA GLY A 290 -3.34 -28.12 18.68
C GLY A 290 -4.75 -27.52 18.50
N ILE A 291 -5.61 -27.65 19.51
CA ILE A 291 -6.91 -26.97 19.55
C ILE A 291 -6.67 -25.57 20.14
N ALA A 292 -6.98 -24.53 19.38
CA ALA A 292 -6.86 -23.16 19.86
C ALA A 292 -7.82 -22.91 21.03
N ASN A 293 -7.29 -22.42 22.16
CA ASN A 293 -8.08 -21.93 23.27
C ASN A 293 -8.16 -20.41 23.18
N CYS A 294 -9.30 -19.90 22.74
CA CYS A 294 -9.54 -18.48 22.55
C CYS A 294 -10.33 -17.91 23.73
N GLN A 295 -9.75 -16.92 24.40
CA GLN A 295 -10.41 -16.16 25.46
C GLN A 295 -10.81 -14.79 24.94
N ASP A 296 -12.03 -14.35 25.22
CA ASP A 296 -12.48 -12.99 24.95
C ASP A 296 -11.67 -12.02 25.84
N THR A 297 -11.10 -10.97 25.25
CA THR A 297 -10.38 -9.95 26.02
C THR A 297 -11.32 -8.93 26.66
N GLY A 298 -12.62 -8.97 26.34
CA GLY A 298 -13.63 -7.99 26.72
C GLY A 298 -13.59 -6.72 25.87
N GLU A 299 -12.66 -6.63 24.92
CA GLU A 299 -12.59 -5.53 23.95
C GLU A 299 -13.46 -5.85 22.74
N SER A 300 -14.32 -4.90 22.36
CA SER A 300 -15.18 -5.08 21.19
C SER A 300 -15.38 -3.79 20.41
N VAL A 301 -15.67 -3.93 19.13
CA VAL A 301 -16.01 -2.82 18.23
C VAL A 301 -17.17 -3.24 17.33
N THR A 302 -18.07 -2.32 17.01
CA THR A 302 -19.08 -2.57 15.97
C THR A 302 -18.62 -1.92 14.67
N MET A 303 -18.47 -2.72 13.62
CA MET A 303 -18.18 -2.23 12.28
C MET A 303 -19.48 -1.98 11.53
N ARG A 304 -19.64 -0.77 11.01
CA ARG A 304 -20.73 -0.42 10.11
C ARG A 304 -20.27 -0.53 8.65
N ILE A 305 -21.01 -1.28 7.85
CA ILE A 305 -20.84 -1.36 6.40
C ILE A 305 -22.12 -0.85 5.75
N VAL A 306 -21.99 0.08 4.82
CA VAL A 306 -23.11 0.57 4.00
C VAL A 306 -22.80 0.20 2.56
N ALA A 307 -23.69 -0.56 1.92
CA ALA A 307 -23.50 -1.04 0.56
C ALA A 307 -24.77 -0.83 -0.27
N ASN A 308 -24.62 -0.56 -1.56
CA ASN A 308 -25.74 -0.57 -2.50
C ASN A 308 -25.61 -1.76 -3.44
N VAL A 309 -26.60 -2.65 -3.38
CA VAL A 309 -26.63 -3.93 -4.11
C VAL A 309 -27.49 -3.88 -5.37
N ASN A 310 -28.01 -2.71 -5.75
CA ASN A 310 -28.78 -2.58 -6.98
C ASN A 310 -27.83 -2.59 -8.18
N ASP A 311 -28.16 -3.42 -9.16
CA ASP A 311 -27.64 -3.28 -10.51
C ASP A 311 -28.28 -2.07 -11.23
N GLY A 312 -27.73 -1.72 -12.38
CA GLY A 312 -28.07 -0.57 -13.20
C GLY A 312 -27.37 0.72 -12.79
N ASN A 313 -26.29 0.67 -12.01
CA ASN A 313 -25.62 1.90 -11.59
C ASN A 313 -24.90 2.58 -12.77
N PRO A 314 -25.23 3.84 -13.10
CA PRO A 314 -24.66 4.54 -14.27
C PRO A 314 -23.17 4.85 -14.11
N ASP A 315 -22.65 4.89 -12.88
CA ASP A 315 -21.24 5.16 -12.61
C ASP A 315 -20.37 3.89 -12.76
N VAL A 316 -21.00 2.73 -12.95
CA VAL A 316 -20.33 1.42 -13.06
C VAL A 316 -20.41 0.92 -14.52
N PRO A 317 -19.27 0.68 -15.19
CA PRO A 317 -19.23 0.07 -16.51
C PRO A 317 -19.97 -1.27 -16.52
N GLY A 318 -20.87 -1.44 -17.50
CA GLY A 318 -21.76 -2.61 -17.58
C GLY A 318 -22.99 -2.54 -16.68
N GLY A 319 -23.20 -1.42 -15.96
CA GLY A 319 -24.37 -1.22 -15.11
C GLY A 319 -24.46 -2.20 -13.96
N GLY A 320 -23.34 -2.64 -13.38
CA GLY A 320 -23.36 -3.51 -12.18
C GLY A 320 -23.59 -2.72 -10.89
N GLN A 321 -23.69 -3.44 -9.77
CA GLN A 321 -23.82 -2.80 -8.46
C GLN A 321 -22.65 -1.86 -8.09
N LYS A 322 -22.98 -0.77 -7.37
CA LYS A 322 -21.99 0.16 -6.79
C LYS A 322 -21.18 -0.51 -5.68
N GLY A 323 -21.83 -1.37 -4.90
CA GLY A 323 -21.20 -2.10 -3.81
C GLY A 323 -21.01 -1.24 -2.56
N VAL A 324 -19.94 -1.50 -1.80
CA VAL A 324 -19.65 -0.81 -0.53
C VAL A 324 -19.44 0.69 -0.75
N ILE A 325 -20.28 1.48 -0.09
CA ILE A 325 -20.22 2.95 -0.03
C ILE A 325 -19.27 3.41 1.09
N ALA A 326 -19.29 2.74 2.24
CA ALA A 326 -18.40 3.02 3.36
C ALA A 326 -18.32 1.82 4.30
N MET A 327 -17.16 1.65 4.93
CA MET A 327 -16.90 0.66 5.98
C MET A 327 -16.06 1.32 7.08
N TYR A 328 -16.55 1.31 8.33
CA TYR A 328 -15.94 2.03 9.44
C TYR A 328 -16.42 1.54 10.81
N PRO A 329 -15.65 1.72 11.89
CA PRO A 329 -16.10 1.39 13.23
C PRO A 329 -17.08 2.45 13.77
N LEU A 330 -18.08 2.03 14.53
CA LEU A 330 -18.95 2.95 15.26
C LEU A 330 -18.23 3.53 16.49
N PRO A 331 -18.56 4.78 16.88
CA PRO A 331 -18.10 5.39 18.14
C PRO A 331 -18.32 4.49 19.36
N GLY A 332 -17.43 4.59 20.35
CA GLY A 332 -17.53 3.87 21.63
C GLY A 332 -16.94 2.45 21.65
N GLY A 333 -16.45 1.92 20.52
CA GLY A 333 -15.72 0.65 20.49
C GLY A 333 -14.30 0.73 21.05
N SER A 334 -13.77 -0.39 21.55
CA SER A 334 -12.42 -0.51 22.14
C SER A 334 -11.32 -0.12 21.15
N GLY A 335 -10.66 1.02 21.42
CA GLY A 335 -9.57 1.56 20.60
C GLY A 335 -10.02 2.36 19.37
N VAL A 336 -11.33 2.58 19.18
CA VAL A 336 -11.84 3.45 18.12
C VAL A 336 -11.48 4.90 18.43
N VAL A 337 -10.89 5.60 17.47
CA VAL A 337 -10.58 7.04 17.61
C VAL A 337 -11.61 7.86 16.83
N GLU A 338 -12.30 8.77 17.50
CA GLU A 338 -13.20 9.72 16.86
C GLU A 338 -12.42 10.95 16.39
N LEU A 339 -12.29 11.10 15.06
CA LEU A 339 -11.56 12.19 14.42
C LEU A 339 -12.47 13.38 14.07
N GLY A 340 -13.79 13.18 14.12
CA GLY A 340 -14.79 14.22 13.92
C GLY A 340 -16.20 13.66 13.71
N PRO A 341 -17.18 14.51 13.39
CA PRO A 341 -18.56 14.08 13.15
C PRO A 341 -18.62 13.04 12.02
N LYS A 342 -19.13 11.83 12.35
CA LYS A 342 -19.20 10.68 11.43
C LYS A 342 -17.83 10.29 10.83
N TRP A 343 -16.76 10.52 11.58
CA TRP A 343 -15.40 10.13 11.20
C TRP A 343 -14.70 9.44 12.36
N THR A 344 -14.55 8.12 12.20
CA THR A 344 -13.88 7.24 13.14
C THR A 344 -12.70 6.54 12.48
N TRP A 345 -11.71 6.17 13.27
CA TRP A 345 -10.52 5.44 12.86
C TRP A 345 -10.50 4.03 13.46
N THR A 346 -10.17 3.05 12.64
CA THR A 346 -10.16 1.63 12.98
C THR A 346 -8.96 1.29 13.87
N PRO A 347 -9.17 0.65 15.03
CA PRO A 347 -8.06 0.24 15.87
C PRO A 347 -7.21 -0.83 15.16
N PRO A 348 -5.88 -0.83 15.32
CA PRO A 348 -4.98 -1.74 14.60
C PRO A 348 -5.32 -3.22 14.77
N TRP A 349 -5.86 -3.62 15.92
CA TRP A 349 -6.17 -5.02 16.23
C TRP A 349 -7.28 -5.61 15.34
N VAL A 350 -8.18 -4.79 14.79
CA VAL A 350 -9.22 -5.22 13.84
C VAL A 350 -8.61 -5.65 12.50
N ASN A 351 -7.51 -5.01 12.10
CA ASN A 351 -6.84 -5.31 10.83
C ASN A 351 -5.97 -6.56 10.89
N ASN A 352 -5.52 -6.97 12.09
CA ASN A 352 -4.48 -7.99 12.27
C ASN A 352 -5.01 -9.40 12.59
N ASN A 353 -6.27 -9.55 13.00
CA ASN A 353 -6.78 -10.80 13.58
C ASN A 353 -7.98 -11.36 12.80
N VAL A 354 -7.79 -11.89 11.59
CA VAL A 354 -8.85 -12.59 10.84
C VAL A 354 -8.31 -13.98 10.44
N PRO A 355 -9.03 -15.09 10.69
CA PRO A 355 -10.48 -15.18 10.82
C PRO A 355 -10.99 -14.97 12.25
N ILE A 356 -11.99 -14.11 12.39
CA ILE A 356 -12.77 -13.95 13.62
C ILE A 356 -13.85 -15.04 13.54
N ASN A 357 -13.45 -16.30 13.75
CA ASN A 357 -14.29 -17.43 14.14
C ASN A 357 -13.44 -18.60 14.60
#